data_AF-A0A2A2QD98-F1
#
_entry.id   AF-A0A2A2QD98-F1
#
_cell.length_a   1.000
_cell.length_b   1.000
_cell.length_c   1.000
_cell.angle_alpha   90.00
_cell.angle_beta   90.00
_cell.angle_gamma   90.00
#
_symmetry.space_group_name_H-M   'P 1'
#
loop_
_entity.id
_entity.type
_entity.pdbx_description
1 polymer ?
#
loop_
_entity_poly.entity_id
_entity_poly.type
_entity_poly.pdbx_seq_one_letter_code
_entity_poly.pdbx_strand_id
1 'polypeptide(L)'
;MELSAQTLLLLRDEAYVFLCREALEQQLAELDREKQAIVDTRPPFGVFARKETREAFTRSLQMANETETALRDRVDQLKRLDDWIKPKLHDAIAAYLEAASPEYGFFASMQQVFAGWRTDFAPLPELATAFAREVKGYRELVAETKSSAKRQVEALAHLRNAAVRLEAQAEHLCVLARDLASFTGEDTEIARDLRLPALPNFHRVAWVSRLALLPAESCIRESTLVENEARAFVAAGNGLIEARLEASESAAALHRERFLESYWTQLRAYAQTNYVEERDVDSVLSELAQRYVQGNIAERQADLSRDVFEGER
;
A
#
# COMPACT_ATOMS: atom_id res chain seq x y z
N MET A 1 17.36 9.66 17.41
CA MET A 1 17.06 8.29 17.87
C MET A 1 18.08 7.38 17.20
N GLU A 2 18.72 6.46 17.94
CA GLU A 2 19.68 5.50 17.37
C GLU A 2 18.98 4.19 17.04
N LEU A 3 19.47 3.47 16.02
CA LEU A 3 18.97 2.13 15.69
C LEU A 3 19.26 1.18 16.85
N SER A 4 18.31 0.30 17.15
CA SER A 4 18.50 -0.68 18.22
C SER A 4 19.65 -1.65 17.88
N ALA A 5 20.34 -2.18 18.90
CA ALA A 5 21.38 -3.18 18.70
C ALA A 5 20.88 -4.41 17.94
N GLN A 6 19.60 -4.79 18.14
CA GLN A 6 18.96 -5.87 17.41
C GLN A 6 18.77 -5.55 15.93
N THR A 7 18.35 -4.32 15.60
CA THR A 7 18.20 -3.86 14.21
C THR A 7 19.55 -3.82 13.50
N LEU A 8 20.62 -3.38 14.17
CA LEU A 8 21.98 -3.38 13.63
C LEU A 8 22.49 -4.80 13.36
N LEU A 9 22.20 -5.76 14.25
CA LEU A 9 22.53 -7.17 14.03
C LEU A 9 21.78 -7.75 12.83
N LEU A 10 20.47 -7.48 12.70
CA LEU A 10 19.69 -7.90 11.53
C LEU A 10 20.21 -7.27 10.22
N LEU A 11 20.58 -6.00 10.25
CA LEU A 11 21.17 -5.30 9.10
C LEU A 11 22.50 -5.93 8.66
N ARG A 12 23.35 -6.28 9.63
CA ARG A 12 24.60 -6.97 9.36
C ARG A 12 24.37 -8.36 8.77
N ASP A 13 23.48 -9.13 9.37
CA ASP A 13 23.18 -10.49 8.93
C ASP A 13 22.53 -10.49 7.53
N GLU A 14 21.69 -9.48 7.23
CA GLU A 14 21.14 -9.25 5.89
C GLU A 14 22.22 -8.93 4.86
N ALA A 15 23.18 -8.06 5.21
CA ALA A 15 24.31 -7.73 4.35
C ALA A 15 25.19 -8.97 4.04
N TYR A 16 25.41 -9.84 5.03
CA TYR A 16 26.09 -11.12 4.83
C TYR A 16 25.31 -12.03 3.87
N VAL A 17 24.00 -12.19 4.07
CA VAL A 17 23.15 -13.02 3.19
C VAL A 17 23.17 -12.49 1.75
N PHE A 18 23.13 -11.17 1.57
CA PHE A 18 23.21 -10.53 0.27
C PHE A 18 24.54 -10.83 -0.44
N LEU A 19 25.67 -10.62 0.23
CA LEU A 19 27.01 -10.87 -0.33
C LEU A 19 27.25 -12.35 -0.63
N CYS A 20 26.82 -13.25 0.27
CA CYS A 20 26.91 -14.69 0.02
C CYS A 20 26.05 -15.12 -1.17
N ARG A 21 24.88 -14.50 -1.38
CA ARG A 21 24.02 -14.77 -2.54
C ARG A 21 24.71 -14.33 -3.83
N GLU A 22 25.24 -13.12 -3.89
CA GLU A 22 25.98 -12.63 -5.07
C GLU A 22 27.17 -13.54 -5.41
N ALA A 23 27.93 -13.97 -4.40
CA ALA A 23 29.05 -14.89 -4.59
C ALA A 23 28.61 -16.26 -5.14
N LEU A 24 27.53 -16.84 -4.61
CA LEU A 24 27.01 -18.13 -5.10
C LEU A 24 26.39 -18.02 -6.50
N GLU A 25 25.72 -16.91 -6.82
CA GLU A 25 25.18 -16.65 -8.16
C GLU A 25 26.30 -16.51 -9.19
N GLN A 26 27.41 -15.86 -8.82
CA GLN A 26 28.62 -15.81 -9.66
C GLN A 26 29.22 -17.20 -9.87
N GLN A 27 29.35 -18.01 -8.81
CA GLN A 27 29.85 -19.38 -8.90
C GLN A 27 28.95 -20.30 -9.75
N LEU A 28 27.63 -20.16 -9.65
CA LEU A 28 26.68 -20.88 -10.50
C LEU A 28 26.85 -20.48 -11.97
N ALA A 29 26.99 -19.18 -12.26
CA ALA A 29 27.22 -18.69 -13.62
C ALA A 29 28.55 -19.17 -14.20
N GLU A 30 29.60 -19.31 -13.38
CA GLU A 30 30.88 -19.90 -13.78
C GLU A 30 30.74 -21.41 -14.05
N LEU A 31 30.06 -22.14 -13.17
CA LEU A 31 29.82 -23.57 -13.34
C LEU A 31 29.00 -23.86 -14.60
N ASP A 32 28.03 -23.02 -14.95
CA ASP A 32 27.25 -23.15 -16.19
C ASP A 32 28.16 -23.01 -17.43
N ARG A 33 29.14 -22.11 -17.41
CA ARG A 33 30.14 -21.99 -18.48
C ARG A 33 31.05 -23.23 -18.53
N GLU A 34 31.49 -23.72 -17.38
CA GLU A 34 32.31 -24.94 -17.31
C GLU A 34 31.55 -26.16 -17.83
N LYS A 35 30.27 -26.31 -17.47
CA LYS A 35 29.40 -27.36 -18.00
C LYS A 35 29.25 -27.26 -19.51
N GLN A 36 29.05 -26.07 -20.04
CA GLN A 36 28.99 -25.87 -21.48
C GLN A 36 30.31 -26.28 -22.16
N ALA A 37 31.46 -25.91 -21.59
CA ALA A 37 32.76 -26.34 -22.08
C ALA A 37 32.93 -27.87 -22.02
N ILE A 38 32.48 -28.53 -20.94
CA ILE A 38 32.47 -30.01 -20.84
C ILE A 38 31.60 -30.60 -21.95
N VAL A 39 30.38 -30.07 -22.16
CA VAL A 39 29.47 -30.51 -23.22
C VAL A 39 30.08 -30.32 -24.60
N ASP A 40 30.83 -29.24 -24.84
CA ASP A 40 31.50 -28.97 -26.10
C ASP A 40 32.67 -29.94 -26.36
N THR A 41 33.29 -30.48 -25.30
CA THR A 41 34.29 -31.58 -25.40
C THR A 41 33.67 -32.96 -25.61
N ARG A 42 32.35 -33.05 -25.83
CA ARG A 42 31.65 -34.32 -26.06
C ARG A 42 32.30 -35.07 -27.23
N PRO A 43 32.73 -36.33 -27.04
CA PRO A 43 33.39 -37.07 -28.11
C PRO A 43 32.44 -37.24 -29.31
N PRO A 44 32.87 -36.85 -30.53
CA PRO A 44 32.08 -37.07 -31.73
C PRO A 44 31.89 -38.57 -31.91
N PHE A 45 30.63 -38.97 -32.05
CA PHE A 45 30.20 -40.36 -32.04
C PHE A 45 30.58 -41.10 -30.73
N GLY A 46 29.89 -40.76 -29.65
CA GLY A 46 30.07 -41.38 -28.32
C GLY A 46 29.90 -42.91 -28.26
N VAL A 47 29.55 -43.59 -29.36
CA VAL A 47 29.52 -45.06 -29.51
C VAL A 47 30.85 -45.63 -30.04
N PHE A 48 31.74 -44.79 -30.58
CA PHE A 48 33.06 -45.17 -31.09
C PHE A 48 34.25 -44.59 -30.30
N ALA A 49 34.01 -43.68 -29.36
CA ALA A 49 35.04 -43.15 -28.48
C ALA A 49 35.63 -44.24 -27.56
N ARG A 50 36.91 -44.14 -27.18
CA ARG A 50 37.54 -45.08 -26.24
C ARG A 50 36.76 -45.12 -24.91
N LYS A 51 36.67 -46.29 -24.27
CA LYS A 51 35.96 -46.45 -23.00
C LYS A 51 36.42 -45.43 -21.95
N GLU A 52 37.72 -45.21 -21.87
CA GLU A 52 38.36 -44.22 -20.98
C GLU A 52 37.85 -42.80 -21.21
N THR A 53 37.69 -42.35 -22.46
CA THR A 53 37.24 -40.99 -22.77
C THR A 53 35.75 -40.79 -22.47
N ARG A 54 34.93 -41.84 -22.62
CA ARG A 54 33.53 -41.81 -22.19
C ARG A 54 33.41 -41.75 -20.67
N GLU A 55 34.16 -42.57 -19.96
CA GLU A 55 34.15 -42.59 -18.49
C GLU A 55 34.68 -41.29 -17.88
N ALA A 56 35.66 -40.66 -18.51
CA ALA A 56 36.18 -39.34 -18.10
C ALA A 56 35.14 -38.23 -18.32
N PHE A 57 34.46 -38.23 -19.48
CA PHE A 57 33.37 -37.29 -19.76
C PHE A 57 32.20 -37.47 -18.78
N THR A 58 31.73 -38.69 -18.57
CA THR A 58 30.62 -38.99 -17.64
C THR A 58 30.97 -38.60 -16.21
N ARG A 59 32.19 -38.88 -15.74
CA ARG A 59 32.65 -38.46 -14.40
C ARG A 59 32.70 -36.94 -14.26
N SER A 60 33.24 -36.24 -15.26
CA SER A 60 33.33 -34.77 -15.23
C SER A 60 31.94 -34.13 -15.20
N LEU A 61 31.01 -34.65 -16.02
CA LEU A 61 29.62 -34.18 -16.03
C LEU A 61 28.90 -34.48 -14.70
N GLN A 62 29.14 -35.66 -14.11
CA GLN A 62 28.57 -36.04 -12.82
C GLN A 62 29.08 -35.14 -11.70
N MET A 63 30.39 -34.89 -11.61
CA MET A 63 30.98 -33.97 -10.62
C MET A 63 30.43 -32.55 -10.77
N ALA A 64 30.27 -32.06 -12.00
CA ALA A 64 29.68 -30.75 -12.25
C ALA A 64 28.19 -30.69 -11.83
N ASN A 65 27.43 -31.77 -12.03
CA ASN A 65 26.04 -31.86 -11.56
C ASN A 65 25.92 -31.92 -10.03
N GLU A 66 26.80 -32.66 -9.36
CA GLU A 66 26.86 -32.72 -7.90
C GLU A 66 27.21 -31.35 -7.30
N THR A 67 28.17 -30.64 -7.91
CA THR A 67 28.56 -29.27 -7.51
C THR A 67 27.40 -28.29 -7.72
N GLU A 68 26.70 -28.35 -8.86
CA GLU A 68 25.52 -27.50 -9.12
C GLU A 68 24.43 -27.73 -8.06
N THR A 69 24.14 -28.99 -7.75
CA THR A 69 23.13 -29.34 -6.74
C THR A 69 23.51 -28.76 -5.39
N ALA A 70 24.77 -28.91 -4.97
CA ALA A 70 25.26 -28.38 -3.71
C ALA A 70 25.25 -26.84 -3.66
N LEU A 71 25.50 -26.14 -4.77
CA LEU A 71 25.39 -24.68 -4.83
C LEU A 71 23.92 -24.22 -4.76
N ARG A 72 23.02 -24.91 -5.47
CA ARG A 72 21.57 -24.63 -5.40
C ARG A 72 21.01 -24.84 -4.01
N ASP A 73 21.42 -25.90 -3.32
CA ASP A 73 21.01 -26.15 -1.93
C ASP A 73 21.43 -24.99 -1.00
N ARG A 74 22.62 -24.42 -1.20
CA ARG A 74 23.09 -23.24 -0.44
C ARG A 74 22.30 -21.98 -0.77
N VAL A 75 21.98 -21.75 -2.04
CA VAL A 75 21.12 -20.63 -2.46
C VAL A 75 19.74 -20.74 -1.82
N ASP A 76 19.16 -21.95 -1.79
CA ASP A 76 17.87 -22.18 -1.14
C ASP A 76 17.93 -21.93 0.37
N GLN A 77 19.04 -22.28 1.04
CA GLN A 77 19.24 -21.96 2.46
C GLN A 77 19.34 -20.45 2.68
N LEU A 78 20.12 -19.72 1.87
CA LEU A 78 20.20 -18.26 1.94
C LEU A 78 18.85 -17.60 1.67
N LYS A 79 18.05 -18.15 0.76
CA LYS A 79 16.70 -17.65 0.49
C LYS A 79 15.80 -17.75 1.71
N ARG A 80 15.81 -18.89 2.41
CA ARG A 80 15.04 -19.06 3.66
C ARG A 80 15.48 -18.09 4.75
N LEU A 81 16.79 -17.80 4.84
CA LEU A 81 17.32 -16.81 5.77
C LEU A 81 16.86 -15.40 5.40
N ASP A 82 16.95 -15.04 4.12
CA ASP A 82 16.51 -13.75 3.59
C ASP A 82 15.01 -13.52 3.84
N ASP A 83 14.17 -14.51 3.55
CA ASP A 83 12.73 -14.48 3.76
C ASP A 83 12.36 -14.31 5.25
N TRP A 84 13.24 -14.70 6.17
CA TRP A 84 13.05 -14.53 7.62
C TRP A 84 13.56 -13.17 8.12
N ILE A 85 14.74 -12.74 7.66
CA ILE A 85 15.38 -11.50 8.14
C ILE A 85 14.64 -10.28 7.59
N LYS A 86 14.24 -10.31 6.31
CA LYS A 86 13.70 -9.15 5.64
C LYS A 86 12.44 -8.58 6.32
N PRO A 87 11.39 -9.36 6.61
CA PRO A 87 10.20 -8.80 7.26
C PRO A 87 10.51 -8.14 8.60
N LYS A 88 11.35 -8.76 9.42
CA LYS A 88 11.72 -8.22 10.75
C LYS A 88 12.53 -6.94 10.65
N LEU A 89 13.44 -6.88 9.69
CA LEU A 89 14.24 -5.69 9.42
C LEU A 89 13.36 -4.57 8.85
N HIS A 90 12.42 -4.90 7.96
CA HIS A 90 11.41 -3.99 7.42
C HIS A 90 10.64 -3.31 8.55
N ASP A 91 10.00 -4.11 9.41
CA ASP A 91 9.19 -3.62 10.52
C ASP A 91 10.00 -2.74 11.48
N ALA A 92 11.23 -3.15 11.79
CA ALA A 92 12.12 -2.39 12.68
C ALA A 92 12.56 -1.05 12.08
N ILE A 93 12.87 -1.03 10.77
CA ILE A 93 13.23 0.21 10.06
C ILE A 93 12.01 1.11 9.91
N ALA A 94 10.84 0.55 9.60
CA ALA A 94 9.58 1.29 9.52
C ALA A 94 9.28 2.01 10.85
N ALA A 95 9.34 1.28 11.98
CA ALA A 95 9.12 1.84 13.30
C ALA A 95 10.16 2.92 13.66
N TYR A 96 11.42 2.72 13.28
CA TYR A 96 12.46 3.73 13.45
C TYR A 96 12.17 5.00 12.63
N LEU A 97 11.84 4.84 11.35
CA LEU A 97 11.56 5.95 10.45
C LEU A 97 10.33 6.73 10.87
N GLU A 98 9.29 6.07 11.39
CA GLU A 98 8.10 6.75 11.94
C GLU A 98 8.47 7.68 13.10
N ALA A 99 9.42 7.29 13.94
CA ALA A 99 9.85 8.08 15.09
C ALA A 99 10.94 9.13 14.74
N ALA A 100 11.81 8.84 13.77
CA ALA A 100 12.98 9.65 13.47
C ALA A 100 12.80 10.58 12.26
N SER A 101 11.96 10.24 11.29
CA SER A 101 11.75 10.99 10.06
C SER A 101 10.34 11.58 10.01
N PRO A 102 10.19 12.92 10.07
CA PRO A 102 8.88 13.56 9.93
C PRO A 102 8.28 13.31 8.54
N GLU A 103 9.10 13.13 7.51
CA GLU A 103 8.66 12.80 6.14
C GLU A 103 8.06 11.40 6.04
N TYR A 104 8.57 10.45 6.84
CA TYR A 104 8.00 9.10 6.88
C TYR A 104 6.75 9.04 7.77
N GLY A 105 6.79 9.71 8.93
CA GLY A 105 5.64 9.85 9.82
C GLY A 105 4.44 10.55 9.16
N PHE A 106 4.70 11.43 8.19
CA PHE A 106 3.67 12.08 7.37
C PHE A 106 2.71 11.08 6.72
N PHE A 107 3.19 9.92 6.24
CA PHE A 107 2.32 8.90 5.64
C PHE A 107 1.32 8.30 6.64
N ALA A 108 1.71 8.15 7.90
CA ALA A 108 0.80 7.69 8.95
C ALA A 108 -0.28 8.74 9.26
N SER A 109 0.11 10.03 9.32
CA SER A 109 -0.86 11.12 9.46
C SER A 109 -1.83 11.20 8.28
N MET A 110 -1.36 11.00 7.05
CA MET A 110 -2.24 10.96 5.87
C MET A 110 -3.24 9.82 5.91
N GLN A 111 -2.82 8.62 6.34
CA GLN A 111 -3.75 7.50 6.50
C GLN A 111 -4.88 7.84 7.49
N GLN A 112 -4.58 8.57 8.56
CA GLN A 112 -5.61 9.05 9.49
C GLN A 112 -6.56 10.07 8.83
N VAL A 113 -6.03 10.98 8.00
CA VAL A 113 -6.84 11.94 7.25
C VAL A 113 -7.75 11.22 6.25
N PHE A 114 -7.25 10.23 5.51
CA PHE A 114 -8.07 9.43 4.59
C PHE A 114 -9.15 8.64 5.33
N ALA A 115 -8.82 8.03 6.47
CA ALA A 115 -9.78 7.33 7.30
C ALA A 115 -10.89 8.27 7.82
N GLY A 116 -10.51 9.43 8.35
CA GLY A 116 -11.46 10.45 8.81
C GLY A 116 -12.35 10.96 7.67
N TRP A 117 -11.74 11.31 6.53
CA TRP A 117 -12.47 11.73 5.34
C TRP A 117 -13.47 10.66 4.86
N ARG A 118 -13.10 9.37 4.88
CA ARG A 118 -14.01 8.26 4.54
C ARG A 118 -15.18 8.18 5.51
N THR A 119 -14.91 8.27 6.82
CA THR A 119 -15.96 8.28 7.84
C THR A 119 -16.93 9.44 7.64
N ASP A 120 -16.42 10.63 7.33
CA ASP A 120 -17.23 11.83 7.09
C ASP A 120 -17.92 11.81 5.72
N PHE A 121 -17.40 11.06 4.74
CA PHE A 121 -18.05 10.89 3.44
C PHE A 121 -19.25 9.94 3.50
N ALA A 122 -19.21 8.92 4.37
CA ALA A 122 -20.26 7.90 4.49
C ALA A 122 -21.71 8.43 4.59
N PRO A 123 -22.03 9.50 5.35
CA PRO A 123 -23.40 10.04 5.40
C PRO A 123 -23.83 10.84 4.16
N LEU A 124 -22.88 11.26 3.30
CA LEU A 124 -23.16 12.19 2.20
C LEU A 124 -24.18 11.67 1.17
N PRO A 125 -24.17 10.39 0.73
CA PRO A 125 -25.17 9.84 -0.17
C PRO A 125 -26.59 9.84 0.43
N GLU A 126 -26.72 9.57 1.73
CA GLU A 126 -28.00 9.62 2.43
C GLU A 126 -28.53 11.05 2.51
N LEU A 127 -27.67 12.02 2.83
CA LEU A 127 -28.00 13.44 2.84
C LEU A 127 -28.42 13.93 1.44
N ALA A 128 -27.72 13.51 0.39
CA ALA A 128 -28.07 13.84 -0.99
C ALA A 128 -29.42 13.22 -1.41
N THR A 129 -29.71 12.00 -0.97
CA THR A 129 -31.00 11.34 -1.20
C THR A 129 -32.14 12.06 -0.49
N ALA A 130 -31.93 12.44 0.78
CA ALA A 130 -32.89 13.23 1.54
C ALA A 130 -33.15 14.58 0.88
N PHE A 131 -32.09 15.28 0.46
CA PHE A 131 -32.20 16.53 -0.29
C PHE A 131 -32.99 16.37 -1.59
N ALA A 132 -32.68 15.37 -2.42
CA ALA A 132 -33.43 15.09 -3.64
C ALA A 132 -34.92 14.83 -3.38
N ARG A 133 -35.25 14.13 -2.28
CA ARG A 133 -36.63 13.90 -1.84
C ARG A 133 -37.34 15.20 -1.47
N GLU A 134 -36.70 16.08 -0.70
CA GLU A 134 -37.29 17.37 -0.32
C GLU A 134 -37.45 18.31 -1.55
N VAL A 135 -36.50 18.29 -2.50
CA VAL A 135 -36.61 19.02 -3.76
C VAL A 135 -37.81 18.54 -4.57
N LYS A 136 -37.99 17.21 -4.69
CA LYS A 136 -39.15 16.61 -5.35
C LYS A 136 -40.46 17.02 -4.69
N GLY A 137 -40.54 16.93 -3.36
CA GLY A 137 -41.73 17.30 -2.59
C GLY A 137 -42.10 18.77 -2.77
N TYR A 138 -41.11 19.66 -2.76
CA TYR A 138 -41.33 21.08 -3.04
C TYR A 138 -41.81 21.33 -4.47
N ARG A 139 -41.20 20.70 -5.47
CA ARG A 139 -41.61 20.80 -6.88
C ARG A 139 -43.07 20.37 -7.09
N GLU A 140 -43.48 19.26 -6.49
CA GLU A 140 -44.84 18.74 -6.58
C GLU A 140 -45.85 19.75 -6.00
N LEU A 141 -45.54 20.35 -4.85
CA LEU A 141 -46.37 21.39 -4.23
C LEU A 141 -46.48 22.69 -5.06
N VAL A 142 -45.40 23.07 -5.76
CA VAL A 142 -45.41 24.24 -6.66
C VAL A 142 -46.22 23.97 -7.93
N ALA A 143 -46.21 22.73 -8.42
CA ALA A 143 -47.02 22.32 -9.57
C ALA A 143 -48.53 22.23 -9.24
N GLU A 144 -48.89 22.02 -7.97
CA GLU A 144 -50.28 22.01 -7.51
C GLU A 144 -50.91 23.42 -7.53
N THR A 145 -51.90 23.63 -8.41
CA THR A 145 -52.58 24.92 -8.60
C THR A 145 -53.38 25.42 -7.37
N LYS A 146 -53.59 24.56 -6.36
CA LYS A 146 -54.37 24.86 -5.14
C LYS A 146 -53.56 24.70 -3.85
N SER A 147 -52.23 24.63 -3.91
CA SER A 147 -51.44 24.46 -2.70
C SER A 147 -51.52 25.72 -1.82
N SER A 148 -51.69 25.51 -0.51
CA SER A 148 -51.72 26.60 0.46
C SER A 148 -50.32 27.20 0.61
N ALA A 149 -50.24 28.54 0.66
CA ALA A 149 -48.99 29.25 0.92
C ALA A 149 -48.27 28.74 2.19
N LYS A 150 -49.03 28.34 3.22
CA LYS A 150 -48.47 27.75 4.45
C LYS A 150 -47.70 26.46 4.16
N ARG A 151 -48.25 25.57 3.32
CA ARG A 151 -47.60 24.30 2.94
C ARG A 151 -46.34 24.52 2.10
N GLN A 152 -46.36 25.51 1.21
CA GLN A 152 -45.18 25.87 0.41
C GLN A 152 -44.05 26.39 1.30
N VAL A 153 -44.36 27.23 2.30
CA VAL A 153 -43.37 27.75 3.26
C VAL A 153 -42.80 26.62 4.12
N GLU A 154 -43.63 25.70 4.61
CA GLU A 154 -43.19 24.53 5.39
C GLU A 154 -42.26 23.63 4.55
N ALA A 155 -42.63 23.31 3.31
CA ALA A 155 -41.80 22.52 2.41
C ALA A 155 -40.47 23.21 2.06
N LEU A 156 -40.48 24.53 1.87
CA LEU A 156 -39.26 25.29 1.65
C LEU A 156 -38.34 25.32 2.88
N ALA A 157 -38.91 25.31 4.10
CA ALA A 157 -38.14 25.17 5.33
C ALA A 157 -37.49 23.79 5.46
N HIS A 158 -38.20 22.71 5.11
CA HIS A 158 -37.64 21.36 5.05
C HIS A 158 -36.51 21.24 4.01
N LEU A 159 -36.74 21.76 2.80
CA LEU A 159 -35.72 21.82 1.76
C LEU A 159 -34.49 22.62 2.19
N ARG A 160 -34.70 23.76 2.86
CA ARG A 160 -33.60 24.57 3.40
C ARG A 160 -32.79 23.79 4.43
N ASN A 161 -33.45 23.09 5.35
CA ASN A 161 -32.76 22.28 6.36
C ASN A 161 -31.96 21.14 5.75
N ALA A 162 -32.50 20.47 4.71
CA ALA A 162 -31.77 19.45 3.97
C ALA A 162 -30.53 20.03 3.25
N ALA A 163 -30.68 21.18 2.61
CA ALA A 163 -29.58 21.89 1.96
C ALA A 163 -28.48 22.30 2.96
N VAL A 164 -28.85 22.83 4.14
CA VAL A 164 -27.89 23.20 5.20
C VAL A 164 -27.05 21.99 5.63
N ARG A 165 -27.67 20.83 5.85
CA ARG A 165 -26.95 19.63 6.30
C ARG A 165 -26.00 19.11 5.21
N LEU A 166 -26.45 19.08 3.96
CA LEU A 166 -25.65 18.65 2.83
C LEU A 166 -24.46 19.60 2.58
N GLU A 167 -24.71 20.91 2.64
CA GLU A 167 -23.68 21.96 2.49
C GLU A 167 -22.65 21.89 3.62
N ALA A 168 -23.08 21.78 4.87
CA ALA A 168 -22.18 21.66 6.01
C ALA A 168 -21.27 20.43 5.92
N GLN A 169 -21.81 19.28 5.51
CA GLN A 169 -21.02 18.06 5.33
C GLN A 169 -20.01 18.20 4.19
N ALA A 170 -20.45 18.73 3.04
CA ALA A 170 -19.58 18.95 1.89
C ALA A 170 -18.48 19.97 2.21
N GLU A 171 -18.79 21.03 2.96
CA GLU A 171 -17.81 22.03 3.38
C GLU A 171 -16.77 21.44 4.35
N HIS A 172 -17.20 20.62 5.30
CA HIS A 172 -16.30 19.92 6.22
C HIS A 172 -15.29 19.05 5.46
N LEU A 173 -15.76 18.23 4.51
CA LEU A 173 -14.90 17.42 3.65
C LEU A 173 -13.97 18.27 2.78
N CYS A 174 -14.42 19.43 2.30
CA CYS A 174 -13.58 20.38 1.57
C CYS A 174 -12.50 21.04 2.45
N VAL A 175 -12.74 21.21 3.75
CA VAL A 175 -11.72 21.67 4.70
C VAL A 175 -10.65 20.60 4.86
N LEU A 176 -11.03 19.34 5.13
CA LEU A 176 -10.10 18.22 5.24
C LEU A 176 -9.23 18.05 3.98
N ALA A 177 -9.84 18.21 2.79
CA ALA A 177 -9.13 18.17 1.52
C ALA A 177 -8.10 19.30 1.36
N ARG A 178 -8.42 20.51 1.82
CA ARG A 178 -7.50 21.66 1.79
C ARG A 178 -6.38 21.52 2.82
N ASP A 179 -6.69 21.01 4.00
CA ASP A 179 -5.70 20.76 5.03
C ASP A 179 -4.67 19.76 4.48
N LEU A 180 -5.11 18.65 3.87
CA LEU A 180 -4.21 17.69 3.22
C LEU A 180 -3.35 18.33 2.12
N ALA A 181 -3.94 19.15 1.25
CA ALA A 181 -3.22 19.84 0.18
C ALA A 181 -2.16 20.82 0.72
N SER A 182 -2.41 21.43 1.89
CA SER A 182 -1.45 22.32 2.54
C SER A 182 -0.22 21.55 3.08
N PHE A 183 -0.38 20.28 3.45
CA PHE A 183 0.72 19.45 3.92
C PHE A 183 1.60 18.88 2.78
N THR A 184 1.01 18.56 1.62
CA THR A 184 1.75 17.96 0.50
C THR A 184 2.47 19.00 -0.39
N GLY A 185 2.07 20.27 -0.30
CA GLY A 185 2.51 21.35 -1.18
C GLY A 185 1.94 21.20 -2.61
N GLU A 186 1.61 22.30 -3.28
CA GLU A 186 0.83 22.22 -4.53
C GLU A 186 1.57 21.61 -5.74
N ASP A 187 2.92 21.57 -5.69
CA ASP A 187 3.79 21.35 -6.85
C ASP A 187 4.64 20.06 -6.81
N THR A 188 4.48 19.17 -5.83
CA THR A 188 5.21 17.89 -5.80
C THR A 188 4.48 16.80 -6.59
N GLU A 189 5.21 15.86 -7.21
CA GLU A 189 4.60 14.69 -7.88
C GLU A 189 3.74 13.89 -6.90
N ILE A 190 4.22 13.75 -5.66
CA ILE A 190 3.53 13.14 -4.53
C ILE A 190 2.18 13.85 -4.27
N ALA A 191 2.13 15.17 -4.33
CA ALA A 191 0.89 15.93 -4.12
C ALA A 191 -0.16 15.74 -5.22
N ARG A 192 0.19 15.22 -6.40
CA ARG A 192 -0.80 14.91 -7.44
C ARG A 192 -1.48 13.57 -7.20
N ASP A 193 -0.70 12.59 -6.76
CA ASP A 193 -1.18 11.23 -6.53
C ASP A 193 -1.97 11.09 -5.22
N LEU A 194 -1.75 12.01 -4.27
CA LEU A 194 -2.37 11.98 -2.93
C LEU A 194 -3.57 12.92 -2.77
N ARG A 195 -4.14 13.44 -3.86
CA ARG A 195 -5.25 14.39 -3.79
C ARG A 195 -6.55 13.72 -3.38
N LEU A 196 -7.18 14.26 -2.34
CA LEU A 196 -8.55 13.88 -1.99
C LEU A 196 -9.52 14.17 -3.14
N PRO A 197 -10.57 13.33 -3.32
CA PRO A 197 -11.51 13.49 -4.41
C PRO A 197 -12.25 14.83 -4.33
N ALA A 198 -12.37 15.53 -5.46
CA ALA A 198 -13.22 16.71 -5.53
C ALA A 198 -14.70 16.30 -5.39
N LEU A 199 -15.42 16.97 -4.50
CA LEU A 199 -16.84 16.78 -4.33
C LEU A 199 -17.64 17.54 -5.40
N PRO A 200 -18.86 17.07 -5.75
CA PRO A 200 -19.78 17.84 -6.56
C PRO A 200 -20.12 19.16 -5.88
N ASN A 201 -20.30 20.22 -6.68
CA ASN A 201 -20.81 21.49 -6.18
C ASN A 201 -22.31 21.37 -5.90
N PHE A 202 -22.67 20.86 -4.73
CA PHE A 202 -24.07 20.81 -4.31
C PHE A 202 -24.67 22.22 -4.24
N HIS A 203 -25.96 22.32 -4.55
CA HIS A 203 -26.68 23.57 -4.47
C HIS A 203 -26.77 24.08 -3.04
N ARG A 204 -26.29 25.31 -2.82
CA ARG A 204 -26.20 25.95 -1.50
C ARG A 204 -27.56 26.43 -0.99
N VAL A 205 -27.63 26.77 0.30
CA VAL A 205 -28.81 27.41 0.92
C VAL A 205 -29.26 28.69 0.20
N ALA A 206 -28.33 29.40 -0.43
CA ALA A 206 -28.64 30.55 -1.27
C ALA A 206 -29.51 30.19 -2.49
N TRP A 207 -29.35 28.99 -3.07
CA TRP A 207 -30.20 28.50 -4.14
C TRP A 207 -31.64 28.26 -3.66
N VAL A 208 -31.84 27.64 -2.49
CA VAL A 208 -33.18 27.44 -1.90
C VAL A 208 -33.88 28.79 -1.67
N SER A 209 -33.13 29.80 -1.23
CA SER A 209 -33.66 31.16 -1.02
C SER A 209 -34.08 31.83 -2.34
N ARG A 210 -33.40 31.51 -3.46
CA ARG A 210 -33.78 31.99 -4.80
C ARG A 210 -35.02 31.29 -5.33
N LEU A 211 -35.25 30.01 -5.02
CA LEU A 211 -36.45 29.29 -5.48
C LEU A 211 -37.75 29.98 -5.08
N ALA A 212 -37.81 30.55 -3.87
CA ALA A 212 -38.97 31.28 -3.36
C ALA A 212 -39.34 32.53 -4.20
N LEU A 213 -38.38 33.04 -4.99
CA LEU A 213 -38.53 34.25 -5.79
C LEU A 213 -38.81 33.94 -7.27
N LEU A 214 -38.71 32.68 -7.69
CA LEU A 214 -38.87 32.28 -9.08
C LEU A 214 -40.34 32.08 -9.45
N PRO A 215 -40.73 32.37 -10.70
CA PRO A 215 -42.00 31.92 -11.25
C PRO A 215 -42.11 30.39 -11.20
N ALA A 216 -43.33 29.86 -11.04
CA ALA A 216 -43.59 28.43 -10.87
C ALA A 216 -42.93 27.54 -11.94
N GLU A 217 -43.01 27.94 -13.22
CA GLU A 217 -42.39 27.20 -14.33
C GLU A 217 -40.86 27.12 -14.21
N SER A 218 -40.22 28.23 -13.82
CA SER A 218 -38.77 28.27 -13.62
C SER A 218 -38.37 27.49 -12.37
N CYS A 219 -39.15 27.56 -11.30
CA CYS A 219 -38.94 26.75 -10.11
C CYS A 219 -38.99 25.25 -10.43
N ILE A 220 -39.99 24.79 -11.18
CA ILE A 220 -40.14 23.38 -11.57
C ILE A 220 -38.93 22.91 -12.39
N ARG A 221 -38.47 23.72 -13.36
CA ARG A 221 -37.30 23.42 -14.18
C ARG A 221 -36.03 23.30 -13.33
N GLU A 222 -35.74 24.31 -12.51
CA GLU A 222 -34.56 24.34 -11.64
C GLU A 222 -34.57 23.18 -10.64
N SER A 223 -35.69 22.95 -9.96
CA SER A 223 -35.82 21.83 -9.01
C SER A 223 -35.64 20.46 -9.70
N THR A 224 -36.05 20.31 -10.96
CA THR A 224 -35.84 19.07 -11.70
C THR A 224 -34.36 18.84 -12.05
N LEU A 225 -33.64 19.88 -12.45
CA LEU A 225 -32.20 19.78 -12.70
C LEU A 225 -31.45 19.38 -11.42
N VAL A 226 -31.71 20.08 -10.32
CA VAL A 226 -31.03 19.85 -9.04
C VAL A 226 -31.36 18.47 -8.45
N GLU A 227 -32.60 18.01 -8.58
CA GLU A 227 -32.95 16.64 -8.18
C GLU A 227 -32.17 15.61 -8.99
N ASN A 228 -32.09 15.79 -10.31
CA ASN A 228 -31.38 14.86 -11.19
C ASN A 228 -29.89 14.81 -10.88
N GLU A 229 -29.26 15.95 -10.59
CA GLU A 229 -27.85 16.02 -10.18
C GLU A 229 -27.61 15.27 -8.85
N ALA A 230 -28.46 15.51 -7.84
CA ALA A 230 -28.35 14.82 -6.56
C ALA A 230 -28.57 13.31 -6.70
N ARG A 231 -29.52 12.87 -7.54
CA ARG A 231 -29.74 11.46 -7.85
C ARG A 231 -28.59 10.84 -8.65
N ALA A 232 -28.02 11.57 -9.62
CA ALA A 232 -26.88 11.12 -10.40
C ALA A 232 -25.64 10.93 -9.53
N PHE A 233 -25.43 11.81 -8.55
CA PHE A 233 -24.40 11.65 -7.53
C PHE A 233 -24.59 10.34 -6.74
N VAL A 234 -25.80 10.06 -6.25
CA VAL A 234 -26.09 8.83 -5.49
C VAL A 234 -25.98 7.57 -6.35
N ALA A 235 -26.36 7.64 -7.63
CA ALA A 235 -26.40 6.48 -8.52
C ALA A 235 -25.01 6.05 -9.01
N ALA A 236 -24.09 7.00 -9.22
CA ALA A 236 -22.77 6.71 -9.80
C ALA A 236 -21.64 7.60 -9.28
N GLY A 237 -21.94 8.85 -8.90
CA GLY A 237 -20.92 9.79 -8.45
C GLY A 237 -20.22 9.39 -7.15
N ASN A 238 -20.94 8.77 -6.21
CA ASN A 238 -20.38 8.29 -4.95
C ASN A 238 -19.30 7.21 -5.16
N GLY A 239 -19.57 6.19 -5.98
CA GLY A 239 -18.62 5.12 -6.27
C GLY A 239 -17.37 5.61 -6.99
N LEU A 240 -17.50 6.61 -7.87
CA LEU A 240 -16.33 7.26 -8.50
C LEU A 240 -15.46 7.99 -7.47
N ILE A 241 -16.06 8.57 -6.43
CA ILE A 241 -15.35 9.26 -5.37
C ILE A 241 -14.65 8.27 -4.44
N GLU A 242 -15.34 7.19 -4.06
CA GLU A 242 -14.75 6.09 -3.27
C GLU A 242 -13.56 5.46 -3.99
N ALA A 243 -13.70 5.14 -5.28
CA ALA A 243 -12.61 4.58 -6.08
C ALA A 243 -11.40 5.53 -6.19
N ARG A 244 -11.63 6.85 -6.25
CA ARG A 244 -10.54 7.84 -6.23
C ARG A 244 -9.85 7.93 -4.88
N LEU A 245 -10.61 7.81 -3.79
CA LEU A 245 -10.05 7.77 -2.44
C LEU A 245 -9.17 6.52 -2.28
N GLU A 246 -9.65 5.36 -2.68
CA GLU A 246 -8.89 4.10 -2.65
C GLU A 246 -7.60 4.18 -3.48
N ALA A 247 -7.65 4.82 -4.65
CA ALA A 247 -6.47 5.07 -5.47
C ALA A 247 -5.45 5.97 -4.74
N SER A 248 -5.93 7.00 -4.03
CA SER A 248 -5.08 7.92 -3.27
C SER A 248 -4.43 7.23 -2.06
N GLU A 249 -5.17 6.38 -1.35
CA GLU A 249 -4.63 5.57 -0.25
C GLU A 249 -3.58 4.56 -0.74
N SER A 250 -3.86 3.91 -1.86
CA SER A 250 -2.93 2.97 -2.49
C SER A 250 -1.64 3.68 -2.92
N ALA A 251 -1.76 4.88 -3.49
CA ALA A 251 -0.61 5.71 -3.82
C ALA A 251 0.19 6.10 -2.56
N ALA A 252 -0.48 6.48 -1.47
CA ALA A 252 0.18 6.81 -0.20
C ALA A 252 0.98 5.62 0.35
N ALA A 253 0.38 4.43 0.34
CA ALA A 253 1.05 3.20 0.76
C ALA A 253 2.26 2.88 -0.13
N LEU A 254 2.14 3.06 -1.44
CA LEU A 254 3.24 2.85 -2.39
C LEU A 254 4.39 3.85 -2.19
N HIS A 255 4.08 5.13 -1.96
CA HIS A 255 5.11 6.13 -1.68
C HIS A 255 5.82 5.87 -0.36
N ARG A 256 5.07 5.46 0.67
CA ARG A 256 5.64 5.03 1.96
C ARG A 256 6.60 3.85 1.77
N GLU A 257 6.18 2.82 1.05
CA GLU A 257 7.01 1.64 0.80
C GLU A 257 8.27 2.00 0.01
N ARG A 258 8.14 2.79 -1.07
CA ARG A 258 9.30 3.27 -1.85
C ARG A 258 10.30 4.07 -1.01
N PHE A 259 9.82 4.90 -0.09
CA PHE A 259 10.68 5.64 0.82
C PHE A 259 11.46 4.68 1.72
N LEU A 260 10.78 3.70 2.30
CA LEU A 260 11.40 2.69 3.15
C LEU A 260 12.42 1.83 2.36
N GLU A 261 12.07 1.37 1.18
CA GLU A 261 12.98 0.59 0.30
C GLU A 261 14.23 1.39 -0.08
N SER A 262 14.07 2.69 -0.39
CA SER A 262 15.19 3.58 -0.69
C SER A 262 16.12 3.71 0.51
N TYR A 263 15.56 3.94 1.70
CA TYR A 263 16.32 4.06 2.94
C TYR A 263 17.01 2.75 3.31
N TRP A 264 16.31 1.61 3.18
CA TRP A 264 16.90 0.29 3.37
C TRP A 264 18.09 0.10 2.46
N THR A 265 17.94 0.36 1.16
CA THR A 265 19.01 0.15 0.18
C THR A 265 20.27 0.93 0.55
N GLN A 266 20.12 2.16 1.05
CA GLN A 266 21.23 2.97 1.56
C GLN A 266 21.85 2.36 2.83
N LEU A 267 21.03 1.91 3.78
CA LEU A 267 21.51 1.24 4.98
C LEU A 267 22.24 -0.08 4.68
N ARG A 268 21.76 -0.87 3.72
CA ARG A 268 22.42 -2.09 3.27
C ARG A 268 23.80 -1.78 2.72
N ALA A 269 23.92 -0.81 1.82
CA ALA A 269 25.22 -0.41 1.25
C ALA A 269 26.19 0.07 2.35
N TYR A 270 25.68 0.83 3.33
CA TYR A 270 26.46 1.22 4.50
C TYR A 270 26.90 0.02 5.33
N ALA A 271 26.01 -0.96 5.56
CA ALA A 271 26.31 -2.14 6.34
C ALA A 271 27.34 -3.06 5.69
N GLN A 272 27.25 -3.25 4.38
CA GLN A 272 28.24 -4.00 3.59
C GLN A 272 29.65 -3.39 3.73
N THR A 273 29.73 -2.06 3.82
CA THR A 273 31.02 -1.37 3.90
C THR A 273 31.60 -1.35 5.32
N ASN A 274 30.77 -1.31 6.36
CA ASN A 274 31.20 -1.01 7.73
C ASN A 274 31.02 -2.15 8.74
N TYR A 275 30.17 -3.13 8.45
CA TYR A 275 29.80 -4.19 9.42
C TYR A 275 30.08 -5.62 8.92
N VAL A 276 30.46 -5.77 7.66
CA VAL A 276 30.76 -7.07 7.05
C VAL A 276 32.27 -7.23 6.87
N GLU A 277 32.80 -8.34 7.38
CA GLU A 277 34.16 -8.80 7.13
C GLU A 277 34.12 -9.93 6.09
N GLU A 278 35.21 -10.10 5.34
CA GLU A 278 35.31 -11.18 4.34
C GLU A 278 35.32 -12.55 5.04
N ARG A 279 34.31 -13.37 4.77
CA ARG A 279 34.12 -14.69 5.41
C ARG A 279 33.64 -15.73 4.40
N ASP A 280 33.98 -16.97 4.69
CA ASP A 280 33.52 -18.13 3.91
C ASP A 280 31.99 -18.32 4.02
N VAL A 281 31.36 -18.66 2.88
CA VAL A 281 29.90 -18.79 2.76
C VAL A 281 29.35 -19.87 3.69
N ASP A 282 30.05 -21.00 3.81
CA ASP A 282 29.60 -22.11 4.66
C ASP A 282 29.72 -21.74 6.15
N SER A 283 30.72 -20.95 6.53
CA SER A 283 30.83 -20.39 7.89
C SER A 283 29.66 -19.46 8.21
N VAL A 284 29.35 -18.51 7.32
CA VAL A 284 28.24 -17.56 7.48
C VAL A 284 26.90 -18.29 7.57
N LEU A 285 26.65 -19.25 6.67
CA LEU A 285 25.44 -20.07 6.69
C LEU A 285 25.27 -20.82 8.00
N SER A 286 26.34 -21.44 8.52
CA SER A 286 26.26 -22.18 9.79
C SER A 286 25.93 -21.28 10.99
N GLU A 287 26.55 -20.10 11.06
CA GLU A 287 26.37 -19.16 12.17
C GLU A 287 24.97 -18.55 12.15
N LEU A 288 24.51 -18.12 10.97
CA LEU A 288 23.17 -17.57 10.79
C LEU A 288 22.11 -18.65 11.04
N ALA A 289 22.27 -19.84 10.46
CA ALA A 289 21.34 -20.94 10.69
C ALA A 289 21.23 -21.29 12.18
N GLN A 290 22.34 -21.33 12.91
CA GLN A 290 22.31 -21.59 14.35
C GLN A 290 21.56 -20.49 15.11
N ARG A 291 21.86 -19.21 14.81
CA ARG A 291 21.21 -18.06 15.46
C ARG A 291 19.71 -18.03 15.20
N TYR A 292 19.27 -18.32 13.98
CA TYR A 292 17.86 -18.26 13.59
C TYR A 292 17.06 -19.51 13.92
N VAL A 293 17.70 -20.68 14.02
CA VAL A 293 17.09 -21.88 14.62
C VAL A 293 16.83 -21.64 16.11
N GLN A 294 17.79 -21.07 16.84
CA GLN A 294 17.60 -20.71 18.24
C GLN A 294 16.53 -19.61 18.41
N GLY A 295 16.53 -18.61 17.52
CA GLY A 295 15.50 -17.56 17.50
C GLY A 295 14.08 -18.09 17.24
N ASN A 296 13.90 -18.97 16.24
CA ASN A 296 12.60 -19.59 15.96
C ASN A 296 12.11 -20.50 17.10
N ILE A 297 13.02 -21.19 17.79
CA ILE A 297 12.66 -22.00 18.96
C ILE A 297 12.17 -21.09 20.10
N ALA A 298 12.85 -19.97 20.34
CA ALA A 298 12.46 -19.00 21.36
C ALA A 298 11.10 -18.34 21.04
N GLU A 299 10.86 -17.97 19.78
CA GLU A 299 9.56 -17.39 19.34
C GLU A 299 8.42 -18.39 19.50
N ARG A 300 8.60 -19.65 19.06
CA ARG A 300 7.59 -20.70 19.24
C ARG A 300 7.32 -21.00 20.72
N GLN A 301 8.34 -20.95 21.57
CA GLN A 301 8.16 -21.12 23.02
C GLN A 301 7.41 -19.93 23.64
N ALA A 302 7.64 -18.72 23.15
CA ALA A 302 6.90 -17.53 23.57
C ALA A 302 5.44 -17.56 23.11
N ASP A 303 5.16 -18.00 21.88
CA ASP A 303 3.79 -18.12 21.36
C ASP A 303 3.01 -19.23 22.09
N LEU A 304 3.65 -20.38 22.32
CA LEU A 304 3.05 -21.48 23.11
C LEU A 304 2.77 -21.08 24.56
N SER A 305 3.61 -20.23 25.16
CA SER A 305 3.34 -19.73 26.51
C SER A 305 2.24 -18.66 26.51
N ARG A 306 2.12 -17.86 25.45
CA ARG A 306 1.04 -16.87 25.31
C ARG A 306 -0.33 -17.52 25.12
N ASP A 307 -0.42 -18.56 24.29
CA ASP A 307 -1.66 -19.34 24.08
C ASP A 307 -2.12 -20.07 25.34
N VAL A 308 -1.19 -20.52 26.19
CA VAL A 308 -1.51 -21.16 27.48
C VAL A 308 -2.14 -20.17 28.47
N PHE A 309 -1.79 -18.87 28.41
CA PHE A 309 -2.37 -17.85 29.29
C PHE A 309 -3.66 -17.20 28.76
N GLU A 310 -3.96 -17.32 27.46
CA GLU A 310 -5.22 -16.85 26.87
C GLU A 310 -6.33 -17.92 26.87
N GLY A 311 -5.99 -19.21 27.03
CA GLY A 311 -6.95 -20.31 27.17
C GLY A 311 -7.55 -20.51 28.57
N GLU A 312 -7.12 -19.76 29.59
CA GLU A 312 -7.59 -19.86 30.98
C GLU A 312 -8.47 -18.67 31.44
N ARG A 313 -9.04 -17.88 30.51
CA ARG A 313 -9.99 -16.79 30.84
C ARG A 313 -11.39 -17.03 30.28
#